data_AF-A0A2E0NTA9-F1
#
_entry.id   AF-A0A2E0NTA9-F1
#
_cell.length_a   1.000
_cell.length_b   1.000
_cell.length_c   1.000
_cell.angle_alpha   90.00
_cell.angle_beta   90.00
_cell.angle_gamma   90.00
#
_symmetry.space_group_name_H-M   'P 1'
#
loop_
_entity.id
_entity.type
_entity.pdbx_description
1 polymer ?
#
loop_
_entity_poly.entity_id
_entity_poly.type
_entity_poly.pdbx_seq_one_letter_code
_entity_poly.pdbx_strand_id
1 'polypeptide(L)'
;MKWASVLQFALKNWREILVVLSLSLVSIKMRMDYNALHKAYEISKQETRERIDALQYIHSEELARREHALDTYKKALRELRESYEESKEELEKEKEKRIRTYERLFSQDKEALSNEIVNTYGFEPVE
;
A
#
# COMPACT_ATOMS: atom_id res chain seq x y z
N MET A 1 32.24 28.05 -67.92
CA MET A 1 31.06 27.86 -68.81
C MET A 1 30.45 26.46 -68.64
N LYS A 2 29.73 26.20 -67.54
CA LYS A 2 28.94 24.96 -67.38
C LYS A 2 27.50 25.23 -66.94
N TRP A 3 27.21 26.43 -66.44
CA TRP A 3 25.88 26.85 -66.00
C TRP A 3 24.91 27.11 -67.15
N ALA A 4 25.35 27.74 -68.24
CA ALA A 4 24.49 28.02 -69.40
C ALA A 4 23.99 26.74 -70.09
N SER A 5 24.85 25.72 -70.20
CA SER A 5 24.51 24.41 -70.76
C SER A 5 23.60 23.60 -69.82
N VAL A 6 23.82 23.68 -68.50
CA VAL A 6 22.91 23.10 -67.50
C VAL A 6 21.54 23.78 -67.52
N LEU A 7 21.49 25.10 -67.70
CA LEU A 7 20.24 25.86 -67.80
C LEU A 7 19.45 25.49 -69.06
N GLN A 8 20.12 25.36 -70.20
CA GLN A 8 19.47 24.91 -71.44
C GLN A 8 18.99 23.47 -71.37
N PHE A 9 19.74 22.58 -70.72
CA PHE A 9 19.30 21.21 -70.49
C PHE A 9 18.10 21.15 -69.53
N ALA A 10 18.10 22.00 -68.51
CA ALA A 10 16.99 22.12 -67.57
C ALA A 10 15.72 22.68 -68.21
N LEU A 11 15.83 23.62 -69.14
CA LEU A 11 14.69 24.15 -69.90
C LEU A 11 14.12 23.11 -70.88
N LYS A 12 15.00 22.35 -71.53
CA LYS A 12 14.62 21.32 -72.52
C LYS A 12 13.95 20.10 -71.88
N ASN A 13 14.44 19.69 -70.70
CA ASN A 13 13.95 18.51 -69.98
C ASN A 13 13.23 18.88 -68.67
N TRP A 14 12.60 20.06 -68.60
CA TRP A 14 12.02 20.60 -67.37
C TRP A 14 10.97 19.67 -66.74
N ARG A 15 10.20 18.95 -67.57
CA ARG A 15 9.22 17.95 -67.13
C ARG A 15 9.88 16.77 -66.42
N GLU A 16 10.97 16.26 -66.96
CA GLU A 16 11.69 15.11 -66.38
C GLU A 16 12.34 15.50 -65.06
N ILE A 17 12.94 16.69 -64.97
CA ILE A 17 13.52 17.22 -63.73
C ILE A 17 12.44 17.39 -62.66
N LEU A 18 11.26 17.88 -63.02
CA LEU A 18 10.15 18.05 -62.08
C LEU A 18 9.69 16.70 -61.51
N VAL A 19 9.63 15.66 -62.35
CA VAL A 19 9.29 14.30 -61.92
C VAL A 19 10.38 13.73 -60.99
N VAL A 20 11.66 13.90 -61.31
CA VAL A 20 12.75 13.43 -60.44
C VAL A 20 12.76 14.18 -59.11
N LEU A 21 12.53 15.49 -59.13
CA LEU A 21 12.44 16.31 -57.93
C LEU A 21 11.26 15.90 -57.05
N SER A 22 10.08 15.65 -57.63
CA SER A 22 8.91 15.22 -56.88
C SER A 22 9.12 13.85 -56.25
N LEU A 23 9.73 12.91 -56.98
CA LEU A 23 10.06 11.58 -56.45
C LEU A 23 11.09 11.65 -55.32
N SER A 24 12.07 12.55 -55.44
CA SER A 24 13.08 12.81 -54.40
C SER A 24 12.44 13.41 -53.14
N LEU A 25 11.59 14.42 -53.29
CA LEU A 25 10.87 15.04 -52.18
C LEU A 25 9.96 14.04 -51.44
N VAL A 26 9.24 13.19 -52.17
CA VAL A 26 8.41 12.13 -51.56
C VAL A 26 9.29 11.14 -50.80
N SER A 27 10.42 10.73 -51.36
CA SER A 27 11.35 9.81 -50.70
C SER A 27 11.92 10.40 -49.40
N ILE A 28 12.25 11.70 -49.39
CA ILE A 28 12.74 12.40 -48.21
C ILE A 28 11.62 12.52 -47.16
N LYS A 29 10.42 12.95 -47.55
CA LYS A 29 9.26 13.05 -46.67
C LYS A 29 8.95 11.70 -46.02
N MET A 30 8.96 10.62 -46.80
CA MET A 30 8.67 9.27 -46.31
C MET A 30 9.72 8.80 -45.28
N ARG A 31 11.00 9.13 -45.46
CA ARG A 31 12.04 8.87 -44.45
C ARG A 31 11.82 9.70 -43.18
N MET A 32 11.42 10.96 -43.31
CA MET A 32 11.12 11.82 -42.16
C MET A 32 9.92 11.30 -41.37
N ASP A 33 8.83 10.96 -42.06
CA ASP A 33 7.61 10.44 -41.45
C ASP A 33 7.87 9.09 -40.76
N TYR A 34 8.68 8.21 -41.36
CA TYR A 34 9.08 6.95 -40.74
C TYR A 34 9.93 7.16 -39.49
N ASN A 35 10.91 8.09 -39.53
CA ASN A 35 11.73 8.42 -38.38
C ASN A 35 10.90 9.05 -37.25
N ALA A 36 9.91 9.88 -37.58
CA ALA A 36 8.99 10.45 -36.59
C ALA A 36 8.14 9.37 -35.93
N LEU A 37 7.59 8.45 -36.72
CA LEU A 37 6.80 7.32 -36.21
C LEU A 37 7.63 6.40 -35.33
N HIS A 38 8.86 6.08 -35.73
CA HIS A 38 9.76 5.24 -34.96
C HIS A 38 10.12 5.87 -33.60
N LYS A 39 10.40 7.18 -33.60
CA LYS A 39 10.64 7.92 -32.35
C LYS A 39 9.42 7.92 -31.43
N ALA A 40 8.22 8.17 -31.98
CA ALA A 40 6.99 8.15 -31.19
C ALA A 40 6.72 6.75 -30.59
N TYR A 41 7.00 5.70 -31.36
CA TYR A 41 6.87 4.32 -30.88
C TYR A 41 7.84 4.00 -29.74
N GLU A 42 9.13 4.35 -29.88
CA GLU A 42 10.12 4.12 -28.83
C GLU A 42 9.83 4.95 -27.57
N ILE A 43 9.37 6.20 -27.72
CA ILE A 43 8.92 7.01 -26.58
C ILE A 43 7.74 6.33 -25.88
N SER A 44 6.72 5.91 -26.62
CA SER A 44 5.55 5.24 -26.04
C SER A 44 5.92 3.95 -25.31
N LYS A 45 6.85 3.18 -25.87
CA LYS A 45 7.38 1.96 -25.25
C LYS A 45 8.16 2.26 -23.99
N GLN A 46 8.98 3.30 -23.99
CA GLN A 46 9.72 3.75 -22.81
C GLN A 46 8.77 4.22 -21.72
N GLU A 47 7.81 5.09 -22.04
CA GLU A 47 6.79 5.55 -21.09
C GLU A 47 6.00 4.38 -20.49
N THR A 48 5.65 3.39 -21.29
CA THR A 48 4.93 2.20 -20.81
C THR A 48 5.78 1.39 -19.83
N ARG A 49 7.08 1.24 -20.10
CA ARG A 49 8.01 0.57 -19.19
C ARG A 49 8.15 1.35 -17.88
N GLU A 50 8.37 2.65 -17.96
CA GLU A 50 8.46 3.52 -16.78
C GLU A 50 7.19 3.45 -15.90
N ARG A 51 6.00 3.39 -16.53
CA ARG A 51 4.74 3.18 -15.80
C ARG A 51 4.65 1.81 -15.12
N ILE A 52 5.10 0.75 -15.79
CA ILE A 52 5.11 -0.61 -15.21
C ILE A 52 6.08 -0.64 -14.02
N ASP A 53 7.28 -0.10 -14.17
CA ASP A 53 8.29 -0.09 -13.12
C ASP A 53 7.83 0.73 -11.92
N ALA A 54 7.24 1.91 -12.17
CA ALA A 54 6.65 2.74 -11.11
C ALA A 54 5.51 2.00 -10.38
N LEU A 55 4.65 1.31 -11.13
CA LEU A 55 3.55 0.53 -10.54
C LEU A 55 4.08 -0.64 -9.69
N GLN A 56 5.10 -1.36 -10.17
CA GLN A 56 5.74 -2.44 -9.41
C GLN A 56 6.38 -1.91 -8.12
N TYR A 57 7.06 -0.78 -8.19
CA TYR A 57 7.65 -0.12 -7.03
C TYR A 57 6.57 0.21 -5.99
N ILE A 58 5.52 0.94 -6.39
CA ILE A 58 4.41 1.32 -5.50
C ILE A 58 3.76 0.08 -4.89
N HIS A 59 3.53 -0.96 -5.69
CA HIS A 59 2.92 -2.20 -5.21
C HIS A 59 3.79 -2.91 -4.17
N SER A 60 5.10 -2.99 -4.40
CA SER A 60 6.04 -3.59 -3.44
C SER A 60 6.11 -2.81 -2.13
N GLU A 61 6.07 -1.48 -2.22
CA GLU A 61 6.07 -0.60 -1.05
C GLU A 61 4.77 -0.73 -0.26
N GLU A 62 3.63 -0.79 -0.95
CA GLU A 62 2.33 -0.99 -0.33
C GLU A 62 2.25 -2.35 0.38
N LEU A 63 2.76 -3.42 -0.23
CA LEU A 63 2.85 -4.74 0.40
C LEU A 63 3.68 -4.69 1.68
N ALA A 64 4.86 -4.07 1.64
CA ALA A 64 5.72 -3.93 2.82
C ALA A 64 5.02 -3.13 3.94
N ARG A 65 4.33 -2.03 3.61
CA ARG A 65 3.55 -1.26 4.60
C ARG A 65 2.41 -2.07 5.20
N ARG A 66 1.67 -2.83 4.38
CA ARG A 66 0.60 -3.71 4.84
C ARG A 66 1.11 -4.80 5.77
N GLU A 67 2.23 -5.43 5.42
CA GLU A 67 2.84 -6.48 6.24
C GLU A 67 3.32 -5.94 7.59
N HIS A 68 3.97 -4.77 7.60
CA HIS A 68 4.35 -4.08 8.83
C HIS A 68 3.14 -3.74 9.71
N ALA A 69 2.05 -3.23 9.11
CA ALA A 69 0.82 -2.95 9.84
C ALA A 69 0.24 -4.24 10.45
N LEU A 70 0.16 -5.33 9.69
CA LEU A 70 -0.32 -6.62 10.17
C LEU A 70 0.53 -7.17 11.32
N ASP A 71 1.85 -7.06 11.25
CA ASP A 71 2.74 -7.48 12.33
C ASP A 71 2.52 -6.65 13.61
N THR A 72 2.37 -5.33 13.46
CA THR A 72 2.06 -4.42 14.57
C THR A 72 0.73 -4.79 15.23
N TYR A 73 -0.32 -5.02 14.43
CA TYR A 73 -1.61 -5.47 14.95
C TYR A 73 -1.53 -6.82 15.65
N LYS A 74 -0.78 -7.78 15.10
CA LYS A 74 -0.57 -9.10 15.73
C LYS A 74 0.13 -8.97 17.08
N LYS A 75 1.14 -8.10 17.20
CA LYS A 75 1.84 -7.83 18.46
C LYS A 75 0.90 -7.21 19.49
N ALA A 76 0.17 -6.15 19.11
CA ALA A 76 -0.80 -5.52 20.00
C ALA A 76 -1.90 -6.50 20.48
N LEU A 77 -2.39 -7.38 19.60
CA LEU A 77 -3.36 -8.41 19.96
C LEU A 77 -2.77 -9.43 20.95
N ARG A 78 -1.51 -9.79 20.78
CA ARG A 78 -0.81 -10.72 21.68
C ARG A 78 -0.64 -10.10 23.07
N GLU A 79 -0.14 -8.87 23.14
CA GLU A 79 0.01 -8.12 24.39
C GLU A 79 -1.33 -7.95 25.11
N LEU A 80 -2.39 -7.60 24.38
CA LEU A 80 -3.73 -7.49 24.94
C LEU A 80 -4.22 -8.82 25.52
N ARG A 81 -3.95 -9.93 24.82
CA ARG A 81 -4.35 -11.26 25.28
C ARG A 81 -3.57 -11.71 26.51
N GLU A 82 -2.27 -11.43 26.55
CA GLU A 82 -1.42 -11.72 27.71
C GLU A 82 -1.91 -10.92 28.93
N SER A 83 -2.10 -9.61 28.78
CA SER A 83 -2.63 -8.75 29.85
C SER A 83 -4.01 -9.20 30.34
N TYR A 84 -4.88 -9.63 29.42
CA TYR A 84 -6.20 -10.17 29.79
C TYR A 84 -6.09 -11.46 30.60
N GLU A 85 -5.24 -12.40 30.20
CA GLU A 85 -5.08 -13.66 30.93
C GLU A 85 -4.44 -13.44 32.30
N GLU A 86 -3.44 -12.54 32.40
CA GLU A 86 -2.87 -12.13 33.68
C GLU A 86 -3.91 -11.50 34.61
N SER A 87 -4.71 -10.57 34.10
CA SER A 87 -5.78 -9.91 34.87
C SER A 87 -6.82 -10.92 35.37
N LYS A 88 -7.14 -11.92 34.54
CA LYS A 88 -8.06 -13.00 34.88
C LYS A 88 -7.49 -13.94 35.95
N GLU A 89 -6.22 -14.30 35.85
CA GLU A 89 -5.55 -15.09 36.89
C GLU A 89 -5.48 -14.33 38.22
N GLU A 90 -5.17 -13.04 38.18
CA GLU A 90 -5.14 -12.20 39.38
C GLU A 90 -6.51 -12.12 40.04
N LEU A 91 -7.57 -11.95 39.24
CA LEU A 91 -8.95 -11.93 39.72
C LEU A 91 -9.36 -13.26 40.38
N GLU A 92 -9.01 -14.41 39.79
CA GLU A 92 -9.29 -15.71 40.43
C GLU A 92 -8.49 -15.90 41.72
N LYS A 93 -7.22 -15.48 41.76
CA LYS A 93 -6.41 -15.50 42.99
C LYS A 93 -7.01 -14.61 44.09
N GLU A 94 -7.52 -13.43 43.72
CA GLU A 94 -8.18 -12.52 44.67
C GLU A 94 -9.49 -13.14 45.20
N LYS A 95 -10.30 -13.71 44.30
CA LYS A 95 -11.53 -14.41 44.65
C LYS A 95 -11.27 -15.58 45.60
N GLU A 96 -10.29 -16.43 45.34
CA GLU A 96 -9.92 -17.52 46.25
C GLU A 96 -9.47 -17.00 47.63
N LYS A 97 -8.65 -15.93 47.67
CA LYS A 97 -8.23 -15.30 48.94
C LYS A 97 -9.43 -14.79 49.73
N ARG A 98 -10.37 -14.10 49.06
CA ARG A 98 -11.59 -13.60 49.69
C ARG A 98 -12.44 -14.75 50.23
N ILE A 99 -12.65 -15.82 49.45
CA ILE A 99 -13.39 -17.01 49.90
C ILE A 99 -12.75 -17.60 51.17
N ARG A 100 -11.44 -17.83 51.19
CA ARG A 100 -10.75 -18.37 52.38
C ARG A 100 -10.85 -17.43 53.59
N THR A 101 -10.83 -16.12 53.35
CA THR A 101 -10.99 -15.12 54.40
C THR A 101 -12.40 -15.19 54.99
N TYR A 102 -13.43 -15.29 54.15
CA TYR A 102 -14.82 -15.46 54.57
C TYR A 102 -15.06 -16.80 55.29
N GLU A 103 -14.49 -17.91 54.83
CA GLU A 103 -14.56 -19.21 55.52
C GLU A 103 -13.95 -19.16 56.93
N ARG A 104 -12.84 -18.42 57.07
CA ARG A 104 -12.16 -18.23 58.36
C ARG A 104 -12.97 -17.35 59.29
N LEU A 105 -13.47 -16.22 58.80
CA LEU A 105 -14.37 -15.32 59.55
C LEU A 105 -15.64 -16.05 59.97
N PHE A 106 -16.26 -16.83 59.09
CA PHE A 106 -17.44 -17.64 59.44
C PHE A 106 -17.19 -18.62 60.58
N SER A 107 -15.98 -19.19 60.66
CA SER A 107 -15.60 -20.18 61.68
C SER A 107 -15.15 -19.55 63.00
N GLN A 108 -14.60 -18.33 62.97
CA GLN A 108 -13.97 -17.69 64.13
C GLN A 108 -14.78 -16.51 64.70
N ASP A 109 -15.49 -15.77 63.85
CA ASP A 109 -16.18 -14.52 64.22
C ASP A 109 -17.36 -14.21 63.27
N LYS A 110 -18.53 -14.77 63.60
CA LYS A 110 -19.77 -14.62 62.81
C LYS A 110 -20.30 -13.19 62.76
N GLU A 111 -20.06 -12.38 63.79
CA GLU A 111 -20.57 -11.00 63.85
C GLU A 111 -19.81 -10.09 62.88
N ALA A 112 -18.49 -10.27 62.77
CA ALA A 112 -17.66 -9.53 61.82
C ALA A 112 -18.09 -9.79 60.36
N LEU A 113 -18.38 -11.05 60.02
CA LEU A 113 -18.87 -11.42 58.69
C LEU A 113 -20.25 -10.82 58.39
N SER A 114 -21.16 -10.83 59.37
CA SER A 114 -22.51 -10.24 59.23
C SER A 114 -22.43 -8.74 58.94
N ASN A 115 -21.61 -8.00 59.69
CA ASN A 115 -21.40 -6.56 59.49
C ASN A 115 -20.80 -6.21 58.11
N GLU A 116 -19.91 -7.05 57.56
CA GLU A 116 -19.33 -6.84 56.23
C GLU A 116 -20.35 -7.07 55.11
N ILE A 117 -21.23 -8.08 55.27
CA ILE A 117 -22.33 -8.34 54.33
C ILE A 117 -23.36 -7.20 54.35
N VAL A 118 -23.70 -6.70 55.54
CA VAL A 118 -24.61 -5.55 55.69
C VAL A 118 -24.04 -4.29 55.03
N ASN A 119 -22.75 -3.99 55.24
CA ASN A 119 -22.11 -2.80 54.65
C ASN A 119 -21.93 -2.90 53.14
N THR A 120 -21.58 -4.08 52.62
CA THR A 120 -21.27 -4.25 51.19
C THR A 120 -22.52 -4.39 50.34
N TYR A 121 -23.54 -5.09 50.86
CA TYR A 121 -24.74 -5.43 50.10
C TYR A 121 -26.04 -4.82 50.63
N GLY A 122 -26.02 -4.17 51.80
CA GLY A 122 -27.18 -3.48 52.37
C GLY A 122 -28.24 -4.40 52.99
N PHE A 123 -27.91 -5.65 53.30
CA PHE A 123 -28.86 -6.60 53.90
C PHE A 123 -28.96 -6.41 55.42
N GLU A 124 -30.17 -6.23 55.96
CA GLU A 124 -30.40 -6.32 57.41
C GLU A 124 -30.42 -7.79 57.85
N PRO A 125 -29.72 -8.15 58.95
CA PRO A 125 -29.71 -9.52 59.45
C PRO A 125 -31.09 -9.86 60.01
N VAL A 126 -31.67 -10.97 59.55
CA VAL A 126 -32.94 -11.49 60.09
C VAL A 126 -32.60 -12.48 61.20
N GLU A 127 -33.14 -12.23 62.40
CA GLU A 127 -33.00 -13.10 63.60
C GLU A 127 -33.51 -14.53 63.37
#